data_AF-A0A2E0HIP2-F1
#
_entry.id   AF-A0A2E0HIP2-F1
#
_cell.length_a   1.000
_cell.length_b   1.000
_cell.length_c   1.000
_cell.angle_alpha   90.00
_cell.angle_beta   90.00
_cell.angle_gamma   90.00
#
_symmetry.space_group_name_H-M   'P 1'
#
loop_
_entity.id
_entity.type
_entity.pdbx_description
1 polymer ?
#
loop_
_entity_poly.entity_id
_entity_poly.type
_entity_poly.pdbx_seq_one_letter_code
_entity_poly.pdbx_strand_id
1 'polypeptide(L)' 'MIGNGYPYGSSGYVILEEGDINPATLQLDVRHYLVVKPDGEQVSGCFSFADAQRFIHEQESKGQEK' A
#
# COMPACT_ATOMS: atom_id res chain seq x y z
N MET A 1 6.24 11.79 1.21
CA MET A 1 6.48 11.34 2.61
C MET A 1 5.65 10.10 2.85
N ILE A 2 6.18 9.13 3.61
CA ILE A 2 5.40 7.97 4.03
C ILE A 2 4.72 8.27 5.36
N GLY A 3 3.40 8.09 5.39
CA GLY A 3 2.58 8.23 6.58
C GLY A 3 2.50 6.94 7.36
N ASN A 4 1.31 6.33 7.33
CA ASN A 4 1.05 5.07 8.00
C ASN A 4 1.24 3.88 7.06
N GLY A 5 1.60 2.74 7.66
CA GLY A 5 1.61 1.45 7.00
C GLY A 5 0.55 0.52 7.58
N TYR A 6 -0.27 -0.05 6.71
CA TYR A 6 -1.31 -1.01 7.07
C TYR A 6 -0.92 -2.40 6.57
N PRO A 7 -0.58 -3.34 7.47
CA PRO A 7 -0.41 -4.73 7.06
C PRO A 7 -1.76 -5.26 6.53
N TYR A 8 -1.74 -5.89 5.36
CA TYR A 8 -2.94 -6.36 4.68
C TYR A 8 -2.72 -7.73 4.04
N GLY A 9 -3.75 -8.58 4.12
CA GLY A 9 -3.69 -9.98 3.66
C GLY A 9 -3.04 -10.91 4.68
N SER A 10 -2.81 -12.16 4.27
CA SER A 10 -2.15 -13.19 5.08
C SER A 10 -0.70 -13.45 4.64
N SER A 11 -0.32 -12.95 3.48
CA SER A 11 0.98 -13.18 2.84
C SER A 11 2.04 -12.15 3.23
N GLY A 12 1.72 -11.19 4.09
CA GLY A 12 2.67 -10.19 4.60
C GLY A 12 2.82 -8.95 3.72
N TYR A 13 1.81 -8.60 2.91
CA TYR A 13 1.78 -7.34 2.17
C TYR A 13 1.51 -6.17 3.11
N VAL A 14 2.03 -4.99 2.76
CA VAL A 14 1.81 -3.75 3.51
C VAL A 14 1.38 -2.64 2.56
N ILE A 15 0.30 -1.95 2.90
CA ILE A 15 -0.17 -0.77 2.18
C ILE A 15 0.38 0.46 2.89
N LEU A 16 1.18 1.28 2.21
CA LEU A 16 1.75 2.50 2.75
C LEU A 16 1.01 3.73 2.21
N GLU A 17 0.72 4.68 3.08
CA GLU A 17 0.25 6.01 2.68
C GLU A 17 1.43 6.83 2.17
N GLU A 18 1.32 7.35 0.95
CA GLU A 18 2.25 8.34 0.43
C GLU A 18 1.54 9.66 0.15
N GLY A 19 2.15 10.74 0.62
CA GLY A 19 1.57 12.06 0.52
C GLY A 19 2.54 13.17 0.86
N ASP A 20 1.98 14.37 0.96
CA ASP A 20 2.70 15.59 1.27
C ASP A 20 2.21 16.15 2.60
N ILE A 21 3.11 16.71 3.43
CA ILE A 21 2.67 17.41 4.64
C ILE A 21 2.05 18.73 4.22
N ASN A 22 0.81 18.95 4.66
CA ASN A 22 0.16 20.25 4.52
C ASN A 22 0.82 21.24 5.49
N PRO A 23 1.47 22.32 5.02
CA PRO A 23 2.20 23.25 5.88
C PRO A 23 1.27 24.06 6.80
N ALA A 24 -0.02 24.17 6.48
CA ALA A 24 -0.98 24.93 7.27
C ALA A 24 -1.55 24.12 8.45
N THR A 25 -1.78 22.81 8.25
CA THR A 25 -2.35 21.93 9.28
C THR A 25 -1.32 21.02 9.95
N LEU A 26 -0.12 20.92 9.36
CA LEU A 26 0.95 19.98 9.71
C LEU A 26 0.51 18.51 9.65
N GLN A 27 -0.61 18.22 8.99
CA GLN A 27 -1.11 16.88 8.77
C GLN A 27 -0.61 16.34 7.43
N LEU A 28 -0.50 15.02 7.33
CA LEU A 28 -0.20 14.36 6.08
C LEU A 28 -1.45 14.34 5.19
N ASP A 29 -1.36 14.95 4.02
CA ASP A 29 -2.36 14.85 2.97
C ASP A 29 -2.01 13.63 2.10
N VAL A 30 -2.77 12.55 2.28
CA VAL A 30 -2.54 11.29 1.56
C VAL A 30 -2.94 11.47 0.10
N ARG A 31 -1.99 11.35 -0.82
CA ARG A 31 -2.24 11.47 -2.26
C ARG A 31 -2.55 10.12 -2.89
N HIS A 32 -1.79 9.12 -2.52
CA HIS A 32 -1.93 7.77 -3.04
C HIS A 32 -1.34 6.76 -2.06
N TYR A 33 -1.61 5.50 -2.34
CA TYR A 33 -1.15 4.37 -1.56
C TYR A 33 -0.16 3.56 -2.39
N LEU A 34 0.83 3.03 -1.69
CA LEU A 34 1.84 2.14 -2.25
C LEU A 34 1.62 0.75 -1.67
N VAL A 35 1.87 -0.28 -2.48
CA VAL A 35 1.82 -1.66 -2.01
C VAL A 35 3.25 -2.15 -1.90
N VAL A 36 3.62 -2.65 -0.72
CA VAL A 36 4.90 -3.31 -0.48
C VAL A 36 4.64 -4.81 -0.32
N LYS A 37 5.39 -5.59 -1.08
CA LYS A 37 5.36 -7.04 -1.05
C LYS A 37 6.08 -7.58 0.20
N PRO A 38 5.81 -8.82 0.62
CA PRO A 38 6.48 -9.43 1.77
C PRO A 38 8.00 -9.57 1.62
N ASP A 39 8.54 -9.59 0.40
CA ASP A 39 9.98 -9.57 0.14
C ASP A 39 10.62 -8.18 0.32
N GLY A 40 9.83 -7.16 0.64
CA GLY A 40 10.28 -5.78 0.83
C GLY A 40 10.31 -4.95 -0.44
N GLU A 41 9.99 -5.54 -1.60
CA GLU A 41 9.84 -4.79 -2.84
C GLU A 41 8.55 -3.98 -2.87
N GLN A 42 8.66 -2.72 -3.28
CA GLN A 42 7.49 -1.92 -3.61
C GLN A 42 6.95 -2.31 -4.98
N VAL A 43 5.63 -2.47 -5.08
CA VAL A 43 4.93 -2.62 -6.36
C VAL A 43 4.90 -1.26 -7.06
N SER A 44 5.40 -1.23 -8.29
CA SER A 44 5.35 -0.04 -9.13
C SER A 44 3.91 0.39 -9.39
N GLY A 45 3.58 1.61 -8.97
CA GLY A 45 2.26 2.20 -9.19
C GLY A 45 1.84 3.10 -8.04
N CYS A 46 0.88 3.97 -8.33
CA CYS A 46 0.11 4.70 -7.33
C CYS A 46 -1.26 4.05 -7.27
N PHE A 47 -1.64 3.54 -6.11
CA PHE A 47 -2.92 2.86 -5.92
C PHE A 47 -3.85 3.72 -5.07
N SER A 48 -5.16 3.59 -5.26
CA SER A 48 -6.10 3.95 -4.20
C SER A 48 -6.08 2.85 -3.12
N PHE A 49 -6.57 3.13 -1.92
CA PHE A 49 -6.62 2.13 -0.85
C PHE A 49 -7.40 0.87 -1.28
N ALA A 50 -8.54 1.07 -1.96
CA ALA A 50 -9.36 -0.03 -2.47
C ALA A 50 -8.65 -0.82 -3.59
N ASP A 51 -7.95 -0.13 -4.49
CA ASP A 51 -7.19 -0.79 -5.55
C ASP A 51 -6.01 -1.58 -4.99
N ALA A 52 -5.32 -1.05 -3.98
CA ALA A 52 -4.24 -1.73 -3.28
C ALA A 52 -4.72 -3.03 -2.63
N GLN A 53 -5.86 -2.98 -1.92
CA GLN A 53 -6.47 -4.16 -1.32
C GLN A 53 -6.86 -5.20 -2.37
N ARG A 54 -7.46 -4.75 -3.48
CA ARG A 54 -7.87 -5.63 -4.57
C ARG A 54 -6.67 -6.29 -5.25
N PHE A 55 -5.62 -5.52 -5.51
CA PHE A 55 -4.37 -6.02 -6.07
C PHE A 55 -3.75 -7.11 -5.17
N ILE A 56 -3.64 -6.85 -3.87
CA ILE A 56 -3.10 -7.84 -2.92
C ILE A 56 -3.95 -9.10 -2.93
N HIS A 57 -5.27 -8.96 -2.86
CA HIS A 57 -6.18 -10.12 -2.88
C HIS A 57 -6.03 -10.97 -4.15
N GLU A 58 -5.89 -10.34 -5.32
CA GLU A 58 -5.64 -11.03 -6.58
C GLU A 58 -4.27 -11.73 -6.61
N GLN A 59 -3.23 -11.11 -6.04
CA GLN A 59 -1.90 -11.72 -5.94
C GLN A 59 -1.89 -12.90 -4.98
N GLU A 60 -2.54 -12.79 -3.83
CA GLU A 60 -2.66 -13.89 -2.87
C GLU A 60 -3.42 -15.08 -3.48
N SER A 61 -4.49 -14.80 -4.23
CA SER A 61 -5.25 -15.83 -4.93
C SER A 61 -4.42 -16.56 -5.99
N LYS A 62 -3.57 -15.83 -6.73
CA LYS A 62 -2.67 -16.41 -7.75
C LYS A 62 -1.46 -17.12 -7.14
N GLY A 63 -1.01 -16.69 -5.96
CA GLY A 63 0.12 -17.28 -5.24
C GLY A 63 -0.18 -18.64 -4.61
N GLN A 64 -1.46 -18.99 -4.43
CA GLN A 64 -1.90 -20.28 -3.88
C GLN A 64 -1.94 -21.43 -4.90
N GLU A 65 -1.63 -21.19 -6.18
CA GLU A 65 -1.64 -22.23 -7.23
C GLU A 65 -0.25 -22.89 -7.49
N LYS A 66 0.69 -22.85 -6.52
CA LYS A 66 1.96 -23.59 -6.62
C LYS A 66 2.14 -24.64 -5.54
#